data_AF-T1B1G6-F1
#
_entry.id   AF-T1B1G6-F1
#
_cell.length_a   1.000
_cell.length_b   1.000
_cell.length_c   1.000
_cell.angle_alpha   90.00
_cell.angle_beta   90.00
_cell.angle_gamma   90.00
#
_symmetry.space_group_name_H-M   'P 1'
#
loop_
_entity.id
_entity.type
_entity.pdbx_description
1 polymer ?
#
loop_
_entity_poly.entity_id
_entity_poly.type
_entity_poly.pdbx_seq_one_letter_code
_entity_poly.pdbx_strand_id
1 'polypeptide(L)'
;TGITNVAERVEIVQRREQFEADPEGFMSAFADSEDEERLRIERAMTALPEVEVARPILEAIARLSIALEVDGHRADLVARKAAQALAALQRLSRAGITEVAAVAPMVLAHRVRTQPGQRPHDVAEVARRILGES
;
A
#
# COMPACT_ATOMS: atom_id res chain seq x y z
N THR A 1 8.71 4.97 -9.55
CA THR A 1 9.82 5.95 -9.53
C THR A 1 11.10 5.20 -9.23
N GLY A 2 12.21 5.56 -9.88
CA GLY A 2 13.52 4.95 -9.60
C GLY A 2 14.10 5.43 -8.26
N ILE A 3 14.98 4.62 -7.67
CA ILE A 3 15.73 4.99 -6.47
C ILE A 3 16.71 6.11 -6.82
N THR A 4 16.67 7.22 -6.08
CA THR A 4 17.52 8.40 -6.32
C THR A 4 18.77 8.42 -5.43
N ASN A 5 18.81 7.60 -4.38
CA ASN A 5 19.96 7.46 -3.49
C ASN A 5 21.07 6.66 -4.20
N VAL A 6 22.24 7.27 -4.36
CA VAL A 6 23.39 6.65 -5.05
C VAL A 6 23.84 5.35 -4.37
N ALA A 7 23.89 5.31 -3.03
CA ALA A 7 24.34 4.14 -2.29
C ALA A 7 23.39 2.96 -2.49
N GLU A 8 22.07 3.18 -2.39
CA GLU A 8 21.05 2.14 -2.63
C GLU A 8 21.10 1.62 -4.08
N ARG A 9 21.36 2.50 -5.05
CA ARG A 9 21.52 2.09 -6.45
C ARG A 9 22.76 1.20 -6.64
N VAL A 10 23.89 1.55 -6.02
CA VAL A 10 25.10 0.73 -6.07
C VAL A 10 24.86 -0.62 -5.41
N GLU A 11 24.20 -0.63 -4.26
CA GLU A 11 23.87 -1.86 -3.53
C GLU A 11 23.03 -2.82 -4.37
N ILE A 12 22.04 -2.32 -5.13
CA ILE A 12 21.24 -3.16 -6.04
C ILE A 12 22.11 -3.83 -7.09
N VAL A 13 23.05 -3.09 -7.68
CA VAL A 13 23.99 -3.66 -8.67
C VAL A 13 24.86 -4.73 -8.03
N GLN A 14 25.42 -4.46 -6.85
CA GLN A 14 26.26 -5.43 -6.13
C GLN A 14 25.49 -6.69 -5.74
N ARG A 15 24.26 -6.56 -5.23
CA ARG A 15 23.41 -7.72 -4.91
C ARG A 15 23.08 -8.54 -6.16
N ARG A 16 22.89 -7.87 -7.31
CA ARG A 16 22.67 -8.55 -8.58
C ARG A 16 23.89 -9.36 -9.02
N GLU A 17 25.08 -8.77 -8.93
CA GLU A 17 26.34 -9.46 -9.23
C GLU A 17 26.60 -10.63 -8.29
N GLN A 18 26.30 -10.49 -6.99
CA GLN A 18 26.40 -11.57 -6.01
C GLN A 18 25.49 -12.75 -6.37
N PHE A 19 24.23 -12.47 -6.73
CA PHE A 19 23.29 -13.50 -7.18
C PHE A 19 23.74 -14.18 -8.48
N GLU A 20 24.31 -13.43 -9.43
CA GLU A 20 24.83 -14.01 -10.68
C GLU A 20 26.05 -14.91 -10.45
N ALA A 21 26.89 -14.58 -9.48
CA ALA A 21 28.10 -15.35 -9.14
C ALA A 21 27.78 -16.64 -8.35
N ASP A 22 26.87 -16.58 -7.38
CA ASP A 22 26.44 -17.72 -6.56
C ASP A 22 24.96 -17.58 -6.15
N PRO A 23 24.03 -18.08 -6.98
CA PRO A 23 22.60 -18.00 -6.69
C PRO A 23 22.22 -18.73 -5.40
N GLU A 24 22.81 -19.89 -5.13
CA GLU A 24 22.46 -20.71 -3.96
C GLU A 24 22.94 -20.08 -2.66
N GLY A 25 24.19 -19.58 -2.65
CA GLY A 25 24.74 -18.84 -1.51
C GLY A 25 23.98 -17.54 -1.25
N PHE A 26 23.59 -16.82 -2.29
CA PHE A 26 22.76 -15.62 -2.16
C PHE A 26 21.39 -15.95 -1.54
N MET A 27 20.66 -16.95 -2.07
CA MET A 27 19.36 -17.35 -1.49
C MET A 27 19.51 -17.79 -0.04
N SER A 28 20.54 -18.58 0.29
CA SER A 28 20.82 -19.01 1.65
C SER A 28 21.06 -17.82 2.60
N ALA A 29 21.77 -16.77 2.13
CA ALA A 29 22.02 -15.58 2.92
C ALA A 29 20.76 -14.75 3.25
N PHE A 30 19.68 -14.88 2.45
CA PHE A 30 18.42 -14.18 2.67
C PHE A 30 17.30 -15.07 3.23
N ALA A 31 17.53 -16.39 3.37
CA ALA A 31 16.52 -17.38 3.73
C ALA A 31 15.76 -17.02 5.01
N ASP A 32 16.47 -16.62 6.07
CA ASP A 32 15.84 -16.25 7.35
C ASP A 32 14.91 -15.03 7.18
N SER A 33 15.36 -14.00 6.45
CA SER A 33 14.56 -12.80 6.20
C SER A 33 13.34 -13.06 5.31
N GLU A 34 13.47 -13.96 4.33
CA GLU A 34 12.34 -14.40 3.51
C GLU A 34 11.34 -15.21 4.34
N ASP A 35 11.81 -16.08 5.25
CA ASP A 35 10.94 -16.87 6.12
C ASP A 35 10.20 -15.98 7.13
N GLU A 36 10.85 -14.96 7.68
CA GLU A 36 10.22 -13.97 8.55
C GLU A 36 9.09 -13.22 7.82
N GLU A 37 9.32 -12.77 6.59
CA GLU A 37 8.30 -12.09 5.78
C GLU A 37 7.18 -13.05 5.35
N ARG A 38 7.50 -14.31 5.01
CA ARG A 38 6.50 -15.36 4.74
C ARG A 38 5.57 -15.55 5.94
N LEU A 39 6.13 -15.75 7.13
CA LEU A 39 5.37 -15.92 8.37
C LEU A 39 4.54 -14.69 8.71
N ARG A 40 5.05 -13.48 8.41
CA ARG A 40 4.31 -12.24 8.59
C ARG A 40 3.08 -12.17 7.68
N ILE A 41 3.21 -12.56 6.42
CA ILE A 41 2.10 -12.61 5.45
C ILE A 41 1.08 -13.68 5.86
N GLU A 42 1.52 -14.89 6.22
CA GLU A 42 0.63 -15.98 6.65
C GLU A 42 -0.23 -15.56 7.85
N ARG A 43 0.39 -14.95 8.87
CA ARG A 43 -0.34 -14.43 10.04
C ARG A 43 -1.36 -13.36 9.65
N ALA A 44 -0.99 -12.46 8.74
CA ALA A 44 -1.90 -11.42 8.24
C ALA A 44 -3.10 -12.02 7.50
N MET A 45 -2.87 -13.03 6.65
CA MET A 45 -3.95 -13.73 5.95
C MET A 45 -4.91 -14.43 6.92
N THR A 46 -4.38 -15.07 7.97
CA THR A 46 -5.21 -15.70 9.02
C THR A 46 -6.02 -14.67 9.81
N ALA A 47 -5.42 -13.52 10.15
CA ALA A 47 -6.08 -12.48 10.94
C ALA A 47 -7.06 -11.61 10.13
N LEU A 48 -6.92 -11.57 8.79
CA LEU A 48 -7.68 -10.67 7.91
C LEU A 48 -9.20 -10.68 8.14
N PRO A 49 -9.88 -11.82 8.31
CA PRO A 49 -11.34 -11.84 8.53
C PRO A 49 -11.78 -11.16 9.83
N GLU A 50 -10.89 -11.12 10.83
CA GLU A 50 -11.16 -10.57 12.16
C GLU A 50 -10.88 -9.06 12.26
N VAL A 51 -10.22 -8.47 11.25
CA VAL A 51 -9.90 -7.04 11.25
C VAL A 51 -11.17 -6.23 10.99
N GLU A 52 -11.54 -5.38 11.94
CA GLU A 52 -12.70 -4.51 11.85
C GLU A 52 -12.44 -3.32 10.92
N VAL A 53 -13.44 -2.98 10.10
CA VAL A 53 -13.49 -1.70 9.39
C VAL A 53 -14.73 -0.95 9.83
N ALA A 54 -14.56 -0.07 10.82
CA ALA A 54 -15.67 0.66 11.43
C ALA A 54 -16.31 1.65 10.45
N ARG A 55 -17.58 2.00 10.71
CA ARG A 55 -18.36 2.94 9.88
C ARG A 55 -17.65 4.27 9.59
N PRO A 56 -16.99 4.96 10.55
CA PRO A 56 -16.29 6.21 10.26
C PRO A 56 -15.18 6.07 9.21
N ILE A 57 -14.56 4.89 9.10
CA ILE A 57 -13.54 4.60 8.10
C ILE A 57 -14.18 4.41 6.72
N LEU A 58 -15.36 3.79 6.64
CA LEU A 58 -16.12 3.71 5.40
C LEU A 58 -16.55 5.10 4.92
N GLU A 59 -16.96 5.98 5.85
CA GLU A 59 -17.29 7.38 5.55
C GLU A 59 -16.07 8.17 5.07
N ALA A 60 -14.88 7.93 5.64
CA ALA A 60 -13.63 8.53 5.18
C ALA A 60 -13.25 8.07 3.76
N ILE A 61 -13.39 6.77 3.46
CA ILE A 61 -13.17 6.22 2.12
C ILE A 61 -14.11 6.86 1.11
N ALA A 62 -15.41 6.93 1.42
CA ALA A 62 -16.39 7.55 0.53
C ALA A 62 -16.10 9.04 0.27
N ARG A 63 -15.75 9.80 1.32
CA ARG A 63 -15.33 11.21 1.18
C ARG A 63 -14.13 11.36 0.25
N LEU A 64 -13.15 10.46 0.38
CA LEU A 64 -11.98 10.46 -0.47
C LEU A 64 -12.31 10.14 -1.93
N SER A 65 -13.12 9.10 -2.19
CA SER A 65 -13.56 8.76 -3.55
C SER A 65 -14.35 9.88 -4.22
N ILE A 66 -15.23 10.56 -3.48
CA ILE A 66 -15.96 11.74 -3.95
C ILE A 66 -15.01 12.89 -4.27
N ALA A 67 -14.07 13.20 -3.38
CA ALA A 67 -13.12 14.29 -3.57
C ALA A 67 -12.16 14.06 -4.76
N LEU A 68 -11.95 12.80 -5.14
CA LEU A 68 -11.15 12.40 -6.30
C LEU A 68 -11.97 12.17 -7.57
N GLU A 69 -13.29 12.44 -7.53
CA GLU A 69 -14.21 12.25 -8.66
C GLU A 69 -14.12 10.83 -9.27
N VAL A 70 -13.91 9.82 -8.42
CA VAL A 70 -13.78 8.43 -8.85
C VAL A 70 -15.17 7.82 -9.03
N ASP A 71 -15.44 7.29 -10.22
CA ASP A 71 -16.72 6.67 -10.53
C ASP A 71 -16.93 5.32 -9.83
N GLY A 72 -18.08 5.21 -9.18
CA GLY A 72 -18.67 3.95 -8.74
C GLY A 72 -18.06 3.33 -7.47
N HIS A 73 -18.86 2.51 -6.79
CA HIS A 73 -18.53 1.92 -5.48
C HIS A 73 -17.41 0.89 -5.49
N ARG A 74 -16.87 0.53 -6.67
CA ARG A 74 -15.76 -0.41 -6.77
C ARG A 74 -14.48 0.16 -6.18
N ALA A 75 -14.30 1.48 -6.26
CA ALA A 75 -13.18 2.16 -5.62
C ALA A 75 -13.27 2.02 -4.09
N ASP A 76 -14.45 2.31 -3.53
CA ASP A 76 -14.71 2.21 -2.09
C ASP A 76 -14.49 0.78 -1.57
N LEU A 77 -15.01 -0.22 -2.27
CA LEU A 77 -14.88 -1.63 -1.88
C LEU A 77 -13.41 -2.08 -1.87
N VAL A 78 -12.63 -1.67 -2.87
CA VAL A 78 -11.21 -2.03 -2.97
C VAL A 78 -10.39 -1.27 -1.91
N ALA A 79 -10.66 0.02 -1.69
CA ALA A 79 -10.01 0.81 -0.66
C ALA A 79 -10.26 0.22 0.73
N ARG A 80 -11.51 -0.19 1.02
CA ARG A 80 -11.88 -0.90 2.26
C ARG A 80 -11.07 -2.18 2.45
N LYS A 81 -11.01 -3.03 1.42
CA LYS A 81 -10.26 -4.30 1.48
C LYS A 81 -8.76 -4.08 1.63
N ALA A 82 -8.21 -3.08 0.94
CA ALA A 82 -6.79 -2.76 1.01
C ALA A 82 -6.41 -2.22 2.40
N ALA A 83 -7.21 -1.33 2.98
CA ALA A 83 -6.99 -0.81 4.34
C ALA A 83 -7.09 -1.93 5.39
N GLN A 84 -8.07 -2.83 5.24
CA GLN A 84 -8.22 -4.02 6.09
C GLN A 84 -6.99 -4.95 5.99
N ALA A 85 -6.50 -5.20 4.78
CA ALA A 85 -5.32 -6.02 4.55
C ALA A 85 -4.03 -5.39 5.11
N LEU A 86 -3.87 -4.08 4.97
CA LEU A 86 -2.74 -3.37 5.55
C LEU A 86 -2.77 -3.41 7.08
N ALA A 87 -3.93 -3.19 7.69
CA ALA A 87 -4.11 -3.34 9.13
C ALA A 87 -3.77 -4.76 9.62
N ALA A 88 -4.22 -5.80 8.90
CA ALA A 88 -3.86 -7.19 9.20
C ALA A 88 -2.33 -7.42 9.13
N LEU A 89 -1.68 -6.89 8.08
CA LEU A 89 -0.23 -6.99 7.89
C LEU A 89 0.57 -6.24 8.97
N GLN A 90 -0.01 -5.18 9.53
CA GLN A 90 0.52 -4.41 10.65
C GLN A 90 0.11 -4.98 12.02
N ARG A 91 -0.61 -6.10 12.06
CA ARG A 91 -1.11 -6.78 13.27
C ARG A 91 -2.07 -5.90 14.10
N LEU A 92 -2.84 -5.06 13.44
CA LEU A 92 -3.90 -4.26 14.03
C LEU A 92 -5.22 -5.02 13.98
N SER A 93 -6.06 -4.87 15.02
CA SER A 93 -7.42 -5.45 15.03
C SER A 93 -8.45 -4.62 14.27
N ARG A 94 -8.10 -3.39 13.87
CA ARG A 94 -8.97 -2.46 13.16
C ARG A 94 -8.18 -1.64 12.15
N ALA A 95 -8.78 -1.40 10.98
CA ALA A 95 -8.25 -0.42 10.04
C ALA A 95 -8.63 1.00 10.49
N GLY A 96 -7.68 1.91 10.38
CA GLY A 96 -7.83 3.33 10.68
C GLY A 96 -7.60 4.23 9.46
N ILE A 97 -7.60 5.54 9.74
CA ILE A 97 -7.33 6.57 8.72
C ILE A 97 -5.93 6.42 8.14
N THR A 98 -4.95 6.05 8.95
CA THR A 98 -3.56 5.80 8.53
C THR A 98 -3.50 4.75 7.43
N GLU A 99 -4.21 3.62 7.58
CA GLU A 99 -4.20 2.56 6.58
C GLU A 99 -4.93 2.97 5.31
N VAL A 100 -6.04 3.70 5.43
CA VAL A 100 -6.75 4.27 4.27
C VAL A 100 -5.85 5.23 3.49
N ALA A 101 -5.17 6.14 4.18
CA ALA A 101 -4.26 7.11 3.56
C ALA A 101 -3.08 6.42 2.85
N ALA A 102 -2.53 5.36 3.46
CA ALA A 102 -1.41 4.60 2.91
C ALA A 102 -1.78 3.83 1.62
N VAL A 103 -2.98 3.24 1.56
CA VAL A 103 -3.40 2.46 0.39
C VAL A 103 -4.05 3.29 -0.71
N ALA A 104 -4.53 4.49 -0.40
CA ALA A 104 -5.26 5.34 -1.33
C ALA A 104 -4.53 5.58 -2.66
N PRO A 105 -3.22 5.92 -2.71
CA PRO A 105 -2.50 6.11 -3.96
C PRO A 105 -2.50 4.86 -4.85
N MET A 106 -2.32 3.68 -4.25
CA MET A 106 -2.30 2.41 -4.99
C MET A 106 -3.68 2.05 -5.55
N VAL A 107 -4.74 2.34 -4.79
CA VAL A 107 -6.12 1.96 -5.14
C VAL A 107 -6.78 2.96 -6.09
N LEU A 108 -6.50 4.26 -5.94
CA LEU A 108 -7.30 5.32 -6.55
C LEU A 108 -6.58 6.04 -7.71
N ALA A 109 -5.25 6.09 -7.74
CA ALA A 109 -4.53 6.89 -8.75
C ALA A 109 -4.89 6.53 -10.20
N HIS A 110 -5.07 5.24 -10.49
CA HIS A 110 -5.46 4.76 -11.82
C HIS A 110 -6.96 4.93 -12.14
N ARG A 111 -7.75 5.39 -11.17
CA ARG A 111 -9.21 5.58 -11.29
C ARG A 111 -9.61 7.04 -11.38
N VAL A 112 -8.70 7.95 -11.06
CA VAL A 112 -8.93 9.38 -11.20
C VAL A 112 -8.93 9.73 -12.69
N ARG A 113 -10.02 10.30 -13.17
CA ARG A 113 -10.09 10.82 -14.54
C ARG A 113 -9.14 12.00 -14.65
N THR A 114 -8.13 11.88 -15.53
CA THR A 114 -7.25 13.01 -15.86
C THR A 114 -7.64 13.54 -17.24
N GLN A 115 -8.04 14.81 -17.33
CA GLN A 115 -8.32 15.41 -18.64
C GLN A 115 -7.02 15.66 -19.42
N PRO A 116 -7.06 15.64 -20.77
CA PRO A 116 -5.90 15.99 -21.59
C PRO A 116 -5.37 17.38 -21.19
N GLY A 117 -4.08 17.46 -20.83
CA GLY A 117 -3.43 18.72 -20.42
C GLY A 117 -3.50 19.04 -18.92
N GLN A 118 -4.21 18.25 -18.11
CA GLN A 118 -4.14 18.36 -16.65
C GLN A 118 -3.02 17.48 -16.08
N ARG A 119 -2.35 17.96 -15.03
CA ARG A 119 -1.45 17.12 -14.24
C ARG A 119 -2.30 16.08 -13.50
N PRO A 120 -1.86 14.81 -13.41
CA PRO A 120 -2.54 13.81 -12.60
C PRO A 120 -2.73 14.32 -11.16
N HIS A 121 -3.89 14.07 -10.57
CA HIS A 121 -4.15 14.43 -9.19
C HIS A 121 -3.17 13.70 -8.26
N ASP A 122 -2.49 14.43 -7.37
CA ASP A 122 -1.72 13.81 -6.29
C ASP A 122 -2.69 13.23 -5.27
N VAL A 123 -3.04 11.95 -5.46
CA VAL A 123 -3.94 11.21 -4.58
C VAL A 123 -3.43 11.22 -3.13
N ALA A 124 -2.11 11.20 -2.91
CA ALA A 124 -1.56 11.21 -1.57
C ALA A 124 -1.77 12.57 -0.90
N GLU A 125 -1.63 13.67 -1.64
CA GLU A 125 -1.94 15.01 -1.17
C GLU A 125 -3.42 15.18 -0.84
N VAL A 126 -4.30 14.76 -1.75
CA VAL A 126 -5.76 14.82 -1.52
C VAL A 126 -6.15 13.97 -0.30
N ALA A 127 -5.58 12.77 -0.16
CA ALA A 127 -5.81 11.92 1.01
C ALA A 127 -5.36 12.61 2.30
N ARG A 128 -4.17 13.22 2.35
CA ARG A 128 -3.69 13.96 3.54
C ARG A 128 -4.63 15.10 3.92
N ARG A 129 -5.13 15.85 2.93
CA ARG A 129 -6.06 16.97 3.16
C ARG A 129 -7.40 16.48 3.68
N ILE A 130 -8.07 15.59 2.95
CA ILE A 130 -9.41 15.11 3.29
C ILE A 130 -9.43 14.34 4.61
N LEU A 131 -8.38 13.55 4.88
CA LEU A 131 -8.31 12.69 6.05
C LEU A 131 -7.70 13.38 7.28
N GLY A 132 -6.91 14.45 7.10
CA GLY A 132 -6.35 15.25 8.19
C GLY A 132 -7.32 16.30 8.77
N GLU A 133 -8.39 16.62 8.03
CA GLU A 133 -9.46 17.53 8.46
C GLU A 133 -10.59 16.81 9.26
N SER A 134 -10.46 15.51 9.53
CA SER A 134 -11.51 14.65 10.10
C SER A 134 -11.17 14.03 11.45
#